data_AF-A0A545UD82-F1
#
_entry.id   AF-A0A545UD82-F1
#
_cell.length_a   1.000
_cell.length_b   1.000
_cell.length_c   1.000
_cell.angle_alpha   90.00
_cell.angle_beta   90.00
_cell.angle_gamma   90.00
#
_symmetry.space_group_name_H-M   'P 1'
#
loop_
_entity.id
_entity.type
_entity.pdbx_description
1 polymer ?
#
loop_
_entity_poly.entity_id
_entity_poly.type
_entity_poly.pdbx_seq_one_letter_code
_entity_poly.pdbx_strand_id
1 'polypeptide(L)'
;MNNSQQLDRIDIAILAELQRNGRIKNVDLAEKVALSASPCLQRVKRLEKMGFITRYCAEIEINKITEVVEVFTQITISKHTLEDHSYFEREITKIPEVMECYLVSGGYDYLVKFTCRSIIHYQNTIQQLLDSELGIFKYHSYVVMKTIASKREYPISHLTKNLPASSS
;
A
#
# COMPACT_ATOMS: atom_id res chain seq x y z
N MET A 1 11.08 15.39 2.76
CA MET A 1 12.06 15.75 3.80
C MET A 1 12.20 14.55 4.74
N ASN A 2 13.41 14.01 4.91
CA ASN A 2 13.67 12.77 5.63
C ASN A 2 13.54 12.96 7.15
N ASN A 3 12.42 12.51 7.74
CA ASN A 3 12.25 12.41 9.20
C ASN A 3 13.06 11.26 9.84
N SER A 4 13.91 10.59 9.07
CA SER A 4 14.73 9.47 9.54
C SER A 4 15.77 9.86 10.59
N GLN A 5 16.08 11.15 10.76
CA GLN A 5 16.93 11.62 11.86
C GLN A 5 16.25 11.54 13.25
N GLN A 6 14.97 11.19 13.33
CA GLN A 6 14.17 11.24 14.58
C GLN A 6 13.72 9.87 15.11
N LEU A 7 14.05 8.78 14.41
CA LEU A 7 13.74 7.40 14.83
C LEU A 7 15.00 6.71 15.35
N ASP A 8 14.94 6.19 16.56
CA ASP A 8 16.00 5.35 17.09
C ASP A 8 15.72 3.85 16.79
N ARG A 9 16.66 2.99 17.20
CA ARG A 9 16.56 1.54 16.97
C ARG A 9 15.34 0.91 17.64
N ILE A 10 14.89 1.45 18.78
CA ILE A 10 13.74 0.93 19.51
C ILE A 10 12.46 1.30 18.75
N ASP A 11 12.38 2.51 18.21
CA ASP A 11 11.24 2.91 17.38
C ASP A 11 11.10 2.01 16.14
N ILE A 12 12.23 1.70 15.48
CA ILE A 12 12.24 0.76 14.35
C ILE A 12 11.77 -0.64 14.78
N ALA A 13 12.20 -1.12 15.95
CA ALA A 13 11.76 -2.42 16.48
C ALA A 13 10.25 -2.42 16.78
N ILE A 14 9.73 -1.34 17.37
CA ILE A 14 8.29 -1.15 17.62
C ILE A 14 7.50 -1.22 16.31
N LEU A 15 7.92 -0.46 15.28
CA LEU A 15 7.26 -0.45 13.97
C LEU A 15 7.29 -1.83 13.31
N ALA A 16 8.42 -2.55 13.40
CA ALA A 16 8.55 -3.90 12.85
C ALA A 16 7.60 -4.90 13.53
N GLU A 17 7.48 -4.86 14.87
CA GLU A 17 6.58 -5.79 15.59
C GLU A 17 5.11 -5.43 15.39
N LEU A 18 4.75 -4.14 15.38
CA LEU A 18 3.37 -3.70 15.14
C LEU A 18 2.89 -4.02 13.72
N GLN A 19 3.77 -3.96 12.72
CA GLN A 19 3.39 -4.32 11.36
C GLN A 19 3.08 -5.82 11.21
N ARG A 20 3.80 -6.67 11.95
CA ARG A 20 3.54 -8.11 11.99
C ARG A 20 2.31 -8.48 12.82
N ASN A 21 2.09 -7.79 13.94
CA ASN A 21 0.93 -8.01 14.80
C ASN A 21 0.39 -6.68 15.32
N GLY A 22 -0.49 -6.05 14.53
CA GLY A 22 -1.10 -4.77 14.88
C GLY A 22 -2.04 -4.82 16.10
N ARG A 23 -2.40 -6.02 16.59
CA ARG A 23 -3.27 -6.22 17.76
C ARG A 23 -2.49 -6.67 19.01
N ILE A 24 -1.16 -6.66 18.96
CA ILE A 24 -0.32 -7.02 20.10
C ILE A 24 -0.63 -6.13 21.31
N LYS A 25 -0.69 -6.72 22.52
CA LYS A 25 -0.85 -5.93 23.73
C LYS A 25 0.44 -5.16 24.00
N ASN A 26 0.31 -3.94 24.50
CA ASN A 26 1.48 -3.10 24.79
C ASN A 26 2.46 -3.75 25.79
N VAL A 27 2.00 -4.60 26.70
CA VAL A 27 2.87 -5.33 27.63
C VAL A 27 3.77 -6.32 26.88
N ASP A 28 3.19 -7.12 25.99
CA ASP A 28 3.92 -8.10 25.17
C ASP A 28 4.85 -7.40 24.15
N LEU A 29 4.40 -6.27 23.59
CA LEU A 29 5.22 -5.43 22.71
C LEU A 29 6.43 -4.88 23.47
N ALA A 30 6.24 -4.36 24.67
CA ALA A 30 7.30 -3.80 25.50
C ALA A 30 8.38 -4.85 25.80
N GLU A 31 7.98 -6.07 26.13
CA GLU A 31 8.90 -7.20 26.33
C GLU A 31 9.73 -7.48 25.08
N LYS A 32 9.08 -7.56 23.91
CA LYS A 32 9.75 -7.80 22.62
C LYS A 32 10.76 -6.73 22.22
N VAL A 33 10.56 -5.49 22.65
CA VAL A 33 11.46 -4.36 22.33
C VAL A 33 12.35 -3.95 23.51
N ALA A 34 12.45 -4.78 24.55
CA ALA A 34 13.26 -4.56 25.74
C ALA A 34 12.96 -3.23 26.47
N LEU A 35 11.68 -2.91 26.64
CA LEU A 35 11.18 -1.77 27.41
C LEU A 35 10.21 -2.21 28.51
N SER A 36 9.98 -1.32 29.48
CA SER A 36 8.79 -1.42 30.34
C SER A 36 7.55 -0.87 29.62
N ALA A 37 6.37 -1.25 30.11
CA ALA A 37 5.10 -0.94 29.43
C ALA A 37 4.85 0.56 29.22
N SER A 38 5.19 1.41 30.20
CA SER A 38 4.97 2.87 30.12
C SER A 38 5.77 3.56 29.00
N PRO A 39 7.12 3.44 28.93
CA PRO A 39 7.90 4.05 27.84
C PRO A 39 7.58 3.46 26.46
N CYS A 40 7.22 2.17 26.37
CA CYS A 40 6.76 1.58 25.11
C CYS A 40 5.48 2.26 24.62
N LEU A 41 4.49 2.44 25.51
CA LEU A 41 3.22 3.09 25.17
C LEU A 41 3.42 4.54 24.69
N GLN A 42 4.31 5.29 25.36
CA GLN A 42 4.61 6.67 24.96
C GLN A 42 5.27 6.73 23.58
N ARG A 43 6.16 5.80 23.25
CA ARG A 43 6.77 5.70 21.92
C ARG A 43 5.76 5.37 20.84
N VAL A 44 4.88 4.38 21.06
CA VAL A 44 3.81 4.05 20.10
C VAL A 44 2.93 5.27 19.83
N LYS A 45 2.44 5.95 20.87
CA LYS A 45 1.63 7.18 20.73
C LYS A 45 2.37 8.28 19.96
N ARG A 46 3.67 8.44 20.21
CA ARG A 46 4.49 9.39 19.47
C ARG A 46 4.60 9.02 17.99
N LEU A 47 4.84 7.74 17.67
CA LEU A 47 4.94 7.24 16.29
C LEU A 47 3.63 7.41 15.51
N GLU A 48 2.49 7.19 16.16
CA GLU A 48 1.16 7.48 15.63
C GLU A 48 0.98 8.98 15.38
N LYS A 49 1.25 9.81 16.39
CA LYS A 49 1.10 11.27 16.29
C LYS A 49 1.97 11.88 15.18
N MET A 50 3.15 11.31 14.95
CA MET A 50 4.09 11.75 13.91
C MET A 50 3.76 11.19 12.52
N GLY A 51 2.75 10.31 12.39
CA GLY A 51 2.34 9.73 11.12
C GLY A 51 3.24 8.61 10.61
N PHE A 52 4.15 8.08 11.43
CA PHE A 52 4.89 6.86 11.08
C PHE A 52 3.98 5.64 11.09
N ILE A 53 3.00 5.62 11.99
CA ILE A 53 1.90 4.66 11.98
C ILE A 53 0.68 5.39 11.44
N THR A 54 0.30 5.08 10.20
CA THR A 54 -0.81 5.76 9.52
C THR A 54 -2.16 5.09 9.77
N ARG A 55 -2.17 3.78 10.01
CA ARG A 55 -3.38 3.00 10.32
C ARG A 55 -3.05 1.62 10.89
N TYR A 56 -4.05 1.00 11.51
CA TYR A 56 -4.07 -0.42 11.83
C TYR A 56 -5.21 -1.07 11.03
N CYS A 57 -4.95 -2.20 10.36
CA CYS A 57 -5.96 -2.91 9.58
C CYS A 57 -5.86 -4.42 9.79
N ALA A 58 -6.99 -5.11 9.61
CA ALA A 58 -7.02 -6.57 9.52
C ALA A 58 -6.69 -6.99 8.08
N GLU A 59 -5.86 -8.02 7.93
CA GLU A 59 -5.68 -8.70 6.66
C GLU A 59 -6.74 -9.81 6.54
N ILE A 60 -7.50 -9.78 5.44
CA ILE A 60 -8.65 -10.64 5.22
C ILE A 60 -8.32 -11.61 4.09
N GLU A 61 -8.47 -12.92 4.36
CA GLU A 61 -8.40 -13.94 3.32
C GLU A 61 -9.70 -13.90 2.50
N ILE A 62 -9.71 -13.08 1.45
CA ILE A 62 -10.91 -12.81 0.66
C ILE A 62 -11.47 -14.07 0.00
N ASN A 63 -10.61 -15.02 -0.38
CA ASN A 63 -11.04 -16.26 -1.05
C ASN A 63 -11.82 -17.20 -0.12
N LYS A 64 -11.80 -16.98 1.20
CA LYS A 64 -12.69 -17.67 2.14
C LYS A 64 -14.10 -17.06 2.20
N ILE A 65 -14.28 -15.88 1.63
CA ILE A 65 -15.54 -15.13 1.63
C ILE A 65 -16.18 -15.18 0.23
N THR A 66 -15.39 -14.94 -0.81
CA THR A 66 -15.86 -14.94 -2.20
C THR A 66 -14.70 -15.23 -3.16
N GLU A 67 -15.00 -15.80 -4.32
CA GLU A 67 -14.03 -15.88 -5.41
C GLU A 67 -13.75 -14.49 -5.96
N VAL A 68 -12.47 -14.24 -6.25
CA VAL A 68 -12.00 -13.02 -6.89
C VAL A 68 -10.99 -13.34 -7.98
N VAL A 69 -10.89 -12.44 -8.96
CA VAL A 69 -9.88 -12.43 -10.01
C VAL A 69 -9.10 -11.13 -9.86
N GLU A 70 -7.77 -11.26 -9.78
CA GLU A 70 -6.85 -10.13 -9.80
C GLU A 70 -6.35 -9.90 -11.23
N VAL A 71 -6.35 -8.65 -11.69
CA VAL A 71 -5.90 -8.27 -13.03
C VAL A 71 -4.97 -7.06 -12.93
N PHE A 72 -3.77 -7.17 -13.48
CA PHE A 72 -2.90 -6.01 -13.69
C PHE A 72 -3.17 -5.41 -15.07
N THR A 73 -3.31 -4.10 -15.13
CA THR A 73 -3.62 -3.38 -16.37
C THR A 73 -2.66 -2.22 -16.55
N GLN A 74 -1.94 -2.26 -17.66
CA GLN A 74 -1.15 -1.14 -18.17
C GLN A 74 -2.11 -0.18 -18.87
N ILE A 75 -2.08 1.09 -18.54
CA ILE A 75 -2.93 2.13 -19.12
C ILE A 75 -2.05 3.24 -19.67
N THR A 76 -2.31 3.64 -20.91
CA THR A 76 -1.74 4.84 -21.54
C THR A 76 -2.87 5.84 -21.77
N ILE A 77 -2.69 7.08 -21.32
CA ILE A 77 -3.63 8.16 -21.60
C ILE A 77 -3.24 8.91 -22.88
N SER A 78 -4.23 9.49 -23.55
CA SER A 78 -4.10 10.09 -24.89
C SER A 78 -3.40 11.45 -24.88
N LYS A 79 -3.56 12.20 -23.79
CA LYS A 79 -2.95 13.51 -23.59
C LYS A 79 -2.17 13.48 -22.29
N HIS A 80 -0.97 14.03 -22.32
CA HIS A 80 -0.03 14.02 -21.20
C HIS A 80 0.10 15.42 -20.56
N THR A 81 -1.00 16.17 -20.50
CA THR A 81 -1.02 17.42 -19.73
C THR A 81 -1.15 17.11 -18.24
N LEU A 82 -0.73 18.04 -17.39
CA LEU A 82 -0.85 17.87 -15.93
C LEU A 82 -2.33 17.73 -15.52
N GLU A 83 -3.22 18.41 -16.22
CA GLU A 83 -4.65 18.38 -15.99
C GLU A 83 -5.24 17.00 -16.32
N ASP A 84 -4.81 16.38 -17.42
CA ASP A 84 -5.26 15.04 -17.82
C ASP A 84 -4.80 13.97 -16.82
N HIS A 85 -3.54 14.00 -16.40
CA HIS A 85 -3.02 13.10 -15.35
C HIS A 85 -3.78 13.28 -14.04
N SER A 86 -3.98 14.54 -13.60
CA SER A 86 -4.71 14.85 -12.36
C SER A 86 -6.17 14.41 -12.42
N TYR A 87 -6.82 14.54 -13.59
CA TYR A 87 -8.18 14.06 -13.81
C TYR A 87 -8.23 12.53 -13.69
N PHE A 88 -7.35 11.83 -14.42
CA PHE A 88 -7.27 10.37 -14.37
C PHE A 88 -7.06 9.86 -12.94
N GLU A 89 -6.07 10.38 -12.22
CA GLU A 89 -5.73 9.96 -10.85
C GLU A 89 -6.88 10.16 -9.86
N ARG A 90 -7.61 11.27 -9.98
CA ARG A 90 -8.75 11.55 -9.11
C ARG A 90 -9.92 10.61 -9.37
N GLU A 91 -10.19 10.26 -10.62
CA GLU A 91 -11.34 9.42 -10.96
C GLU A 91 -11.03 7.92 -10.76
N ILE A 92 -9.83 7.46 -11.13
CA ILE A 92 -9.44 6.04 -10.98
C ILE A 92 -9.43 5.59 -9.51
N THR A 93 -9.10 6.50 -8.58
CA THR A 93 -9.09 6.20 -7.14
C THR A 93 -10.47 6.08 -6.50
N LYS A 94 -11.54 6.47 -7.22
CA LYS A 94 -12.93 6.29 -6.74
C LYS A 94 -13.49 4.90 -7.05
N ILE A 95 -12.79 4.12 -7.87
CA ILE A 95 -13.24 2.82 -8.34
C ILE A 95 -12.92 1.76 -7.28
N PRO A 96 -13.92 1.10 -6.67
CA PRO A 96 -13.68 0.15 -5.58
C PRO A 96 -12.83 -1.06 -5.99
N GLU A 97 -12.92 -1.47 -7.25
CA GLU A 97 -12.14 -2.58 -7.80
C GLU A 97 -10.65 -2.23 -7.96
N VAL A 98 -10.27 -0.94 -7.97
CA VAL A 98 -8.88 -0.50 -8.05
C VAL A 98 -8.22 -0.64 -6.69
N MET A 99 -7.35 -1.65 -6.55
CA MET A 99 -6.64 -1.94 -5.31
C MET A 99 -5.31 -1.20 -5.21
N GLU A 100 -4.61 -1.05 -6.33
CA GLU A 100 -3.31 -0.38 -6.42
C GLU A 100 -3.24 0.35 -7.77
N CYS A 101 -2.69 1.56 -7.80
CA CYS A 101 -2.48 2.34 -9.02
C CYS A 101 -1.14 3.06 -8.91
N TYR A 102 -0.29 2.88 -9.91
CA TYR A 102 1.07 3.40 -9.92
C TYR A 102 1.30 4.18 -11.20
N LEU A 103 1.75 5.44 -11.08
CA LEU A 103 2.43 6.12 -12.17
C LEU A 103 3.83 5.49 -12.31
N VAL A 104 4.17 4.98 -13.48
CA VAL A 104 5.41 4.25 -13.71
C VAL A 104 6.25 4.89 -14.82
N SER A 105 7.56 4.70 -14.76
CA SER A 105 8.42 4.97 -15.91
C SER A 105 8.34 3.79 -16.89
N GLY A 106 8.17 4.07 -18.19
CA GLY A 106 8.12 3.02 -19.21
C GLY A 106 7.28 3.37 -20.43
N GLY A 107 6.85 2.35 -21.16
CA GLY A 107 6.05 2.48 -22.39
C GLY A 107 4.55 2.72 -22.19
N TYR A 108 4.12 2.95 -20.95
CA TYR A 108 2.76 3.26 -20.54
C TYR A 108 2.80 4.09 -19.25
N ASP A 109 1.73 4.82 -18.96
CA ASP A 109 1.70 5.81 -17.87
C ASP A 109 1.41 5.15 -16.53
N TYR A 110 0.38 4.29 -16.47
CA TYR A 110 -0.11 3.72 -15.22
C TYR A 110 -0.12 2.19 -15.22
N LEU A 111 0.31 1.59 -14.11
CA LEU A 111 0.06 0.18 -13.78
C LEU A 111 -1.02 0.12 -12.70
N VAL A 112 -2.15 -0.51 -13.01
CA VAL A 112 -3.29 -0.60 -12.11
C VAL A 112 -3.57 -2.06 -11.77
N LYS A 113 -3.76 -2.36 -10.49
CA LYS A 113 -4.21 -3.66 -10.02
C LYS A 113 -5.70 -3.61 -9.70
N PHE A 114 -6.48 -4.38 -10.43
CA PHE A 114 -7.90 -4.58 -10.19
C PHE A 114 -8.14 -5.88 -9.40
N THR A 115 -9.16 -5.89 -8.54
CA THR A 115 -9.72 -7.10 -7.93
C THR A 115 -11.22 -7.13 -8.20
N CYS A 116 -11.67 -8.13 -8.94
CA CYS A 116 -13.03 -8.24 -9.43
C CYS A 116 -13.61 -9.62 -9.06
N ARG A 117 -14.94 -9.79 -9.13
CA ARG A 117 -15.58 -11.10 -8.88
C ARG A 117 -15.40 -12.11 -10.01
N SER A 118 -15.12 -11.63 -11.22
CA SER A 118 -14.89 -12.45 -12.40
C SER A 118 -14.21 -11.62 -13.50
N ILE A 119 -13.79 -12.28 -14.58
CA ILE A 119 -13.27 -11.59 -15.78
C ILE A 119 -14.35 -10.71 -16.43
N ILE A 120 -15.61 -11.15 -16.43
CA ILE A 120 -16.74 -10.37 -16.97
C ILE A 120 -16.94 -9.09 -16.14
N HIS A 121 -16.86 -9.20 -14.81
CA HIS A 121 -16.92 -8.03 -13.93
C HIS A 121 -15.79 -7.04 -14.25
N TYR A 122 -14.57 -7.53 -14.42
CA TYR A 122 -13.43 -6.72 -14.83
C TYR A 122 -13.64 -6.03 -16.19
N GLN A 123 -14.14 -6.74 -17.20
CA GLN A 123 -14.45 -6.17 -18.51
C GLN A 123 -15.47 -5.02 -18.40
N ASN A 124 -16.52 -5.21 -17.60
CA ASN A 124 -17.50 -4.15 -17.35
C ASN A 124 -16.88 -2.95 -16.65
N THR A 125 -16.01 -3.17 -15.66
CA THR A 125 -15.26 -2.10 -14.99
C THR A 125 -14.41 -1.31 -15.97
N ILE A 126 -13.65 -1.97 -16.86
CA ILE A 126 -12.85 -1.29 -17.88
C ILE A 126 -13.73 -0.53 -18.86
N GLN A 127 -14.84 -1.12 -19.32
CA GLN A 127 -15.75 -0.45 -20.23
C GLN A 127 -16.29 0.85 -19.62
N GLN A 128 -16.68 0.83 -18.34
CA GLN A 128 -17.11 2.03 -17.62
C GLN A 128 -16.00 3.10 -17.54
N LEU A 129 -14.73 2.70 -17.44
CA LEU A 129 -13.59 3.62 -17.46
C LEU A 129 -13.32 4.21 -18.84
N LEU A 130 -13.59 3.46 -19.91
CA LEU A 130 -13.49 3.98 -21.27
C LEU A 130 -14.62 4.97 -21.56
N ASP A 131 -15.83 4.67 -21.07
CA ASP A 131 -17.03 5.50 -21.25
C ASP A 131 -16.97 6.80 -20.44
N SER A 132 -16.22 6.85 -19.34
CA SER A 132 -16.08 8.04 -18.49
C SER A 132 -15.11 9.10 -19.03
N GLU A 133 -14.70 8.99 -20.29
CA GLU A 133 -13.80 9.92 -20.98
C GLU A 133 -12.49 10.18 -20.22
N LEU A 134 -11.98 9.18 -19.49
CA LEU A 134 -10.68 9.25 -18.78
C LEU A 134 -9.46 9.44 -19.69
N GLY A 135 -9.68 9.63 -20.99
CA GLY A 135 -8.64 9.83 -21.98
C GLY A 135 -7.81 8.57 -22.21
N ILE A 136 -8.26 7.38 -21.80
CA ILE A 136 -7.55 6.12 -22.01
C ILE A 136 -7.39 5.89 -23.52
N PHE A 137 -6.15 5.92 -23.99
CA PHE A 137 -5.81 5.68 -25.40
C PHE A 137 -5.68 4.19 -25.72
N LYS A 138 -5.02 3.45 -24.83
CA LYS A 138 -4.85 2.00 -24.93
C LYS A 138 -4.62 1.39 -23.55
N TYR A 139 -4.93 0.10 -23.43
CA TYR A 139 -4.62 -0.67 -22.25
C TYR A 139 -4.24 -2.12 -22.59
N HIS A 140 -3.47 -2.75 -21.71
CA HIS A 140 -3.12 -4.17 -21.79
C HIS A 140 -3.29 -4.83 -20.43
N SER A 141 -3.95 -5.98 -20.40
CA SER A 141 -4.36 -6.63 -19.16
C SER A 141 -3.71 -8.00 -18.99
N TYR A 142 -3.33 -8.30 -17.76
CA TYR A 142 -2.66 -9.52 -17.33
C TYR A 142 -3.42 -10.10 -16.15
N VAL A 143 -4.14 -11.19 -16.40
CA VAL A 143 -4.86 -11.89 -15.34
C VAL A 143 -3.86 -12.66 -14.48
N VAL A 144 -3.94 -12.51 -13.16
CA VAL A 144 -3.07 -13.23 -12.23
C VAL A 144 -3.52 -14.69 -12.17
N MET A 145 -2.69 -15.59 -12.68
CA MET A 145 -2.98 -17.04 -12.65
C MET A 145 -2.74 -17.64 -11.26
N LYS A 146 -1.68 -17.17 -10.58
CA LYS A 146 -1.30 -17.63 -9.25
C LYS A 146 -0.42 -16.59 -8.57
N THR A 147 -0.76 -16.26 -7.33
CA THR A 147 0.08 -15.43 -6.46
C THR A 147 1.08 -16.32 -5.74
N ILE A 148 2.37 -16.16 -6.05
CA ILE A 148 3.46 -16.94 -5.41
C ILE A 148 3.82 -16.35 -4.04
N ALA A 149 3.84 -15.02 -3.94
CA ALA A 149 4.08 -14.29 -2.71
C ALA A 149 3.39 -12.92 -2.77
N SER A 150 2.72 -12.53 -1.68
CA SER A 150 2.23 -11.17 -1.47
C SER A 150 2.53 -10.81 -0.02
N LYS A 151 3.56 -9.98 0.19
CA LYS A 151 3.94 -9.51 1.52
C LYS A 151 3.35 -8.13 1.74
N ARG A 152 2.63 -7.94 2.85
CA ARG A 152 2.14 -6.63 3.29
C ARG A 152 3.11 -5.91 4.23
N GLU A 153 4.11 -6.64 4.72
CA GLU A 153 5.14 -6.13 5.60
C GLU A 153 6.32 -5.55 4.80
N TYR A 154 6.71 -4.32 5.11
CA TYR A 154 7.99 -3.76 4.71
C TYR A 154 9.12 -4.41 5.52
N PRO A 155 10.27 -4.71 4.90
CA PRO A 155 11.43 -5.22 5.63
C PRO A 155 12.17 -4.07 6.35
N ILE A 156 11.47 -3.35 7.24
CA ILE A 156 11.93 -2.10 7.87
C ILE A 156 13.32 -2.28 8.47
N SER A 157 13.50 -3.28 9.34
CA SER A 157 14.79 -3.55 10.00
C SER A 157 15.94 -3.80 9.03
N HIS A 158 15.67 -4.32 7.82
CA HIS A 158 16.67 -4.51 6.80
C HIS A 158 16.98 -3.20 6.06
N LEU A 159 15.95 -2.45 5.68
CA LEU A 159 16.07 -1.18 4.95
C LEU A 159 16.71 -0.07 5.79
N THR A 160 16.63 -0.17 7.13
CA THR A 160 17.14 0.85 8.05
C THR A 160 18.49 0.51 8.69
N LYS A 161 19.17 -0.57 8.28
CA LYS A 161 20.46 -0.99 8.89
C LYS A 161 21.54 0.10 8.87
N ASN A 162 21.49 0.97 7.87
CA ASN A 162 22.48 2.03 7.65
C ASN A 162 21.97 3.43 8.04
N LEU A 163 20.83 3.52 8.74
CA LEU A 163 20.40 4.82 9.26
C LEU A 163 21.44 5.32 10.28
N PRO A 164 21.95 6.56 10.13
CA PRO A 164 22.82 7.15 11.13
C PRO A 164 22.07 7.16 12.48
N ALA A 165 22.73 6.70 13.54
CA ALA A 165 22.15 6.79 14.87
C ALA A 165 21.81 8.26 15.15
N SER A 166 20.57 8.55 15.53
CA SER A 166 20.16 9.88 15.97
C SER A 166 21.10 10.30 17.11
N SER A 167 21.92 11.32 16.87
CA SER A 167 22.73 11.96 17.89
C SER A 167 21.79 12.52 18.97
N SER A 168 21.90 11.93 20.16
CA SER A 168 21.24 12.33 21.41
C SER A 168 21.46 13.78 21.76
#